data_AF-A0A7Y5TCE7-F1
#
_entry.id   AF-A0A7Y5TCE7-F1
#
_cell.length_a   1.000
_cell.length_b   1.000
_cell.length_c   1.000
_cell.angle_alpha   90.00
_cell.angle_beta   90.00
_cell.angle_gamma   90.00
#
_symmetry.space_group_name_H-M   'P 1'
#
loop_
_entity.id
_entity.type
_entity.pdbx_description
1 polymer ?
#
loop_
_entity_poly.entity_id
_entity_poly.type
_entity_poly.pdbx_seq_one_letter_code
_entity_poly.pdbx_strand_id
1 'polypeptide(L)'
;MSAPTTTYAPESVTPTRRRGPSPRTRLVVCVVVVVAALGWIAVRGLTGSFVYYLTPTDVVVQHQADVGQRVRLGGLVVTGSVHRPADGSLRFVVTDGHRSMPVVSTGDVPELFRARQGVVLEGALGTDHRFHADTLLVKHDGSYRAPDLDR
;
A
#
# COMPACT_ATOMS: atom_id res chain seq x y z
N MET A 1 82.17 36.17 40.92
CA MET A 1 81.11 36.75 40.07
C MET A 1 80.34 35.60 39.44
N SER A 2 79.07 35.52 39.80
CA SER A 2 78.14 34.42 39.49
C SER A 2 77.62 34.49 38.06
N ALA A 3 77.38 33.32 37.47
CA ALA A 3 76.14 33.05 36.72
C ALA A 3 75.90 31.53 36.71
N PRO A 4 74.77 31.04 37.25
CA PRO A 4 74.40 29.64 37.11
C PRO A 4 73.82 29.42 35.70
N THR A 5 74.40 28.51 34.93
CA THR A 5 73.77 28.05 33.68
C THR A 5 72.62 27.12 34.07
N THR A 6 71.40 27.65 33.99
CA THR A 6 70.16 26.90 34.19
C THR A 6 70.06 25.80 33.14
N THR A 7 70.24 24.55 33.58
CA THR A 7 69.85 23.35 32.83
C THR A 7 68.33 23.33 32.71
N TYR A 8 67.81 23.60 31.50
CA TYR A 8 66.41 23.44 31.17
C TYR A 8 66.10 21.97 30.93
N ALA A 9 65.32 21.36 31.83
CA ALA A 9 64.74 20.03 31.63
C ALA A 9 63.47 20.18 30.75
N PRO A 10 63.35 19.48 29.61
CA PRO A 10 62.16 19.56 28.80
C PRO A 10 60.99 18.89 29.52
N GLU A 11 59.92 19.64 29.71
CA GLU A 11 58.67 19.14 30.26
C GLU A 11 58.04 18.15 29.26
N SER A 12 57.94 16.89 29.66
CA SER A 12 57.38 15.84 28.81
C SER A 12 55.87 16.00 28.71
N VAL A 13 55.39 16.67 27.66
CA VAL A 13 53.98 16.64 27.28
C VAL A 13 53.61 15.20 26.92
N THR A 14 52.86 14.54 27.80
CA THR A 14 52.39 13.18 27.55
C THR A 14 51.17 13.24 26.62
N PRO A 15 51.24 12.70 25.39
CA PRO A 15 50.07 12.67 24.52
C PRO A 15 49.04 11.71 25.13
N THR A 16 47.90 12.25 25.58
CA THR A 16 46.74 11.42 25.95
C THR A 16 46.17 10.76 24.70
N ARG A 17 46.59 9.52 24.43
CA ARG A 17 46.11 8.72 23.30
C ARG A 17 44.64 8.36 23.52
N ARG A 18 43.72 9.09 22.89
CA ARG A 18 42.30 8.70 22.79
C ARG A 18 42.22 7.32 22.12
N ARG A 19 41.93 6.28 22.91
CA ARG A 19 41.63 4.94 22.39
C ARG A 19 40.30 5.03 21.62
N GLY A 20 40.38 4.95 20.29
CA GLY A 20 39.20 4.74 19.45
C GLY A 20 38.55 3.38 19.76
N PRO A 21 37.28 3.19 19.37
CA PRO A 21 36.55 1.97 19.67
C PRO A 21 37.27 0.75 19.08
N SER A 22 37.32 -0.32 19.88
CA SER A 22 37.99 -1.57 19.53
C SER A 22 37.42 -2.16 18.23
N PRO A 23 38.18 -2.94 17.45
CA PRO A 23 37.67 -3.54 16.21
C PRO A 23 36.44 -4.42 16.43
N ARG A 24 36.32 -5.05 17.61
CA ARG A 24 35.12 -5.81 18.02
C ARG A 24 33.91 -4.90 18.22
N THR A 25 34.10 -3.73 18.82
CA THR A 25 33.03 -2.72 18.97
C THR A 25 32.55 -2.24 17.61
N ARG A 26 33.46 -2.01 16.66
CA ARG A 26 33.10 -1.61 15.29
C ARG A 26 32.30 -2.68 14.55
N LEU A 27 32.69 -3.95 14.71
CA LEU A 27 31.95 -5.08 14.14
C LEU A 27 30.53 -5.15 14.70
N VAL A 28 30.37 -5.06 16.03
CA VAL A 28 29.05 -5.09 16.69
C VAL A 28 28.18 -3.93 16.23
N VAL A 29 28.72 -2.72 16.14
CA VAL A 29 27.98 -1.56 15.63
C VAL A 29 27.55 -1.78 14.18
N CYS A 30 28.43 -2.30 13.32
CA CYS A 30 28.06 -2.64 11.94
C CYS A 30 26.90 -3.64 11.88
N VAL A 31 26.98 -4.72 12.67
CA VAL A 31 25.93 -5.74 12.70
C VAL A 31 24.60 -5.15 13.19
N VAL A 32 24.62 -4.34 14.24
CA VAL A 32 23.41 -3.68 14.77
C VAL A 32 22.81 -2.75 13.71
N VAL A 33 23.62 -1.97 13.00
CA VAL A 33 23.13 -1.07 11.94
C VAL A 33 22.50 -1.86 10.80
N VAL A 34 23.11 -2.97 10.38
CA VAL A 34 22.57 -3.84 9.32
C VAL A 34 21.24 -4.45 9.75
N VAL A 35 21.17 -4.99 10.97
CA VAL A 35 19.92 -5.58 11.50
C VAL A 35 18.83 -4.52 11.63
N ALA A 36 19.16 -3.32 12.10
CA ALA A 36 18.21 -2.21 12.20
C ALA A 36 17.70 -1.76 10.82
N ALA A 37 18.59 -1.68 9.82
CA ALA A 37 18.21 -1.33 8.46
C ALA A 37 17.31 -2.41 7.83
N LEU A 38 17.63 -3.69 8.02
CA LEU A 38 16.80 -4.81 7.58
C LEU A 38 15.43 -4.79 8.26
N GLY A 39 15.38 -4.57 9.58
CA GLY A 39 14.13 -4.44 10.32
C GLY A 39 13.27 -3.29 9.82
N TRP A 40 13.88 -2.13 9.55
CA TRP A 40 13.19 -0.96 8.99
C TRP A 40 12.58 -1.25 7.61
N ILE A 41 13.36 -1.90 6.73
CA ILE A 41 12.88 -2.29 5.39
C ILE A 41 11.75 -3.32 5.51
N ALA A 42 11.85 -4.29 6.41
CA ALA A 42 10.82 -5.32 6.60
C ALA A 42 9.48 -4.69 7.03
N VAL A 43 9.49 -3.77 8.01
CA VAL A 43 8.28 -3.08 8.47
C VAL A 43 7.66 -2.24 7.35
N ARG A 44 8.47 -1.53 6.56
CA ARG A 44 8.01 -0.69 5.44
C ARG A 44 7.55 -1.51 4.22
N GLY A 45 8.17 -2.66 3.97
CA GLY A 45 7.86 -3.53 2.83
C GLY A 45 6.52 -4.23 2.98
N LEU A 46 6.15 -4.60 4.21
CA LEU A 46 4.87 -5.26 4.49
C LEU A 46 3.66 -4.35 4.21
N THR A 47 3.80 -3.03 4.33
CA THR A 47 2.67 -2.10 4.12
C THR A 47 2.32 -1.84 2.66
N GLY A 48 3.13 -2.28 1.69
CA GLY A 48 3.03 -1.83 0.30
C GLY A 48 2.09 -2.60 -0.63
N SER A 49 1.61 -3.79 -0.25
CA SER A 49 0.97 -4.72 -1.22
C SER A 49 -0.34 -5.37 -0.77
N PHE A 50 -0.92 -4.97 0.35
CA PHE A 50 -2.22 -5.52 0.76
C PHE A 50 -3.36 -4.71 0.12
N VAL A 51 -3.86 -5.20 -1.01
CA VAL A 51 -5.16 -4.75 -1.52
C VAL A 51 -6.23 -5.46 -0.70
N TYR A 52 -6.77 -4.76 0.30
CA TYR A 52 -7.80 -5.29 1.19
C TYR A 52 -9.11 -5.50 0.44
N TYR A 53 -9.73 -6.66 0.65
CA TYR A 53 -11.10 -6.91 0.18
C TYR A 53 -12.08 -6.40 1.23
N LEU A 54 -12.87 -5.40 0.86
CA LEU A 54 -13.84 -4.75 1.72
C LEU A 54 -15.24 -4.87 1.11
N THR A 55 -16.25 -4.92 1.98
CA THR A 55 -17.65 -4.78 1.59
C THR A 55 -18.11 -3.33 1.74
N PRO A 56 -19.22 -2.92 1.09
CA PRO A 56 -19.87 -1.64 1.34
C PRO A 56 -20.09 -1.34 2.82
N THR A 57 -20.46 -2.34 3.64
CA THR A 57 -20.62 -2.16 5.08
C THR A 57 -19.30 -1.86 5.77
N ASP A 58 -18.20 -2.53 5.42
CA ASP A 58 -16.89 -2.29 6.02
C ASP A 58 -16.40 -0.86 5.75
N VAL A 59 -16.64 -0.36 4.54
CA VAL A 59 -16.25 1.01 4.16
C VAL A 59 -17.13 2.05 4.85
N VAL A 60 -18.45 1.89 4.84
CA VAL A 60 -19.39 2.91 5.36
C VAL A 60 -19.49 2.90 6.88
N VAL A 61 -19.46 1.73 7.51
CA VAL A 61 -19.72 1.58 8.95
C VAL A 61 -18.43 1.48 9.73
N GLN A 62 -17.50 0.64 9.28
CA GLN A 62 -16.28 0.34 10.02
C GLN A 62 -15.13 1.28 9.67
N HIS A 63 -15.31 2.19 8.70
CA HIS A 63 -14.30 3.15 8.24
C HIS A 63 -12.96 2.48 7.92
N GLN A 64 -12.99 1.26 7.38
CA GLN A 64 -11.79 0.46 7.11
C GLN A 64 -11.05 0.86 5.83
N ALA A 65 -11.51 1.91 5.14
CA ALA A 65 -10.83 2.47 3.99
C ALA A 65 -10.59 3.97 4.22
N ASP A 66 -9.31 4.35 4.27
CA ASP A 66 -8.92 5.74 4.25
C ASP A 66 -9.13 6.34 2.86
N VAL A 67 -9.40 7.66 2.80
CA VAL A 67 -9.52 8.37 1.53
C VAL A 67 -8.21 8.25 0.75
N GLY A 68 -8.30 7.83 -0.52
CA GLY A 68 -7.15 7.60 -1.39
C GLY A 68 -6.41 6.27 -1.17
N GLN A 69 -6.81 5.46 -0.19
CA GLN A 69 -6.27 4.11 -0.01
C GLN A 69 -6.81 3.17 -1.10
N ARG A 70 -5.91 2.44 -1.76
CA ARG A 70 -6.30 1.42 -2.74
C ARG A 70 -6.89 0.21 -2.02
N VAL A 71 -8.13 -0.13 -2.35
CA VAL A 71 -8.86 -1.27 -1.81
C VAL A 71 -9.65 -1.97 -2.91
N ARG A 72 -10.02 -3.23 -2.66
CA ARG A 72 -10.95 -4.00 -3.49
C ARG A 72 -12.32 -3.99 -2.85
N LEU A 73 -13.29 -3.37 -3.49
CA LEU A 73 -14.68 -3.35 -3.04
C LEU A 73 -15.46 -4.48 -3.71
N GLY A 74 -15.95 -5.43 -2.92
CA GLY A 74 -16.78 -6.54 -3.39
C GLY A 74 -18.26 -6.32 -3.07
N GLY A 75 -19.15 -6.66 -4.01
CA GLY A 75 -20.59 -6.68 -3.73
C GLY A 75 -21.46 -6.98 -4.95
N LEU A 76 -22.75 -6.71 -4.81
CA LEU A 76 -23.78 -6.93 -5.83
C LEU A 76 -24.23 -5.60 -6.43
N VAL A 77 -24.37 -5.55 -7.75
CA VAL A 77 -24.89 -4.34 -8.43
C VAL A 77 -26.39 -4.20 -8.21
N VAL A 78 -26.82 -3.05 -7.68
CA VAL A 78 -28.23 -2.73 -7.44
C VAL A 78 -28.97 -2.56 -8.77
N THR A 79 -30.12 -3.22 -8.90
CA THR A 79 -30.97 -3.14 -10.09
C THR A 79 -31.44 -1.71 -10.37
N GLY A 80 -31.30 -1.26 -11.62
CA GLY A 80 -31.72 0.07 -12.04
C GLY A 80 -30.78 1.22 -11.62
N SER A 81 -29.68 0.93 -10.92
CA SER A 81 -28.71 1.96 -10.49
C SER A 81 -27.66 2.32 -11.54
N VAL A 82 -27.62 1.59 -12.65
CA VAL A 82 -26.55 1.69 -13.65
C VAL A 82 -26.83 2.85 -14.60
N HIS A 83 -25.94 3.83 -14.60
CA HIS A 83 -26.00 5.02 -15.42
C HIS A 83 -24.69 5.22 -16.18
N ARG A 84 -24.77 5.50 -17.48
CA ARG A 84 -23.64 5.84 -18.35
C ARG A 84 -23.78 7.28 -18.83
N PRO A 85 -23.27 8.26 -18.07
CA PRO A 85 -23.17 9.64 -18.53
C PRO A 85 -22.31 9.79 -19.80
N ALA A 86 -22.49 10.91 -20.49
CA ALA A 86 -21.79 11.23 -21.74
C ALA A 86 -20.27 11.48 -21.57
N ASP A 87 -19.80 11.55 -20.32
CA ASP A 87 -18.37 11.67 -19.98
C ASP A 87 -17.60 10.34 -20.12
N GLY A 88 -18.29 9.24 -20.47
CA GLY A 88 -17.69 7.92 -20.61
C GLY A 88 -17.50 7.18 -19.27
N SER A 89 -17.88 7.79 -18.14
CA SER A 89 -17.87 7.12 -16.84
C SER A 89 -19.09 6.21 -16.66
N LEU A 90 -18.93 5.14 -15.89
CA LEU A 90 -20.02 4.27 -15.45
C LEU A 90 -20.32 4.55 -13.98
N ARG A 91 -21.55 4.94 -13.67
CA ARG A 91 -22.00 5.19 -12.30
C ARG A 91 -23.03 4.15 -11.90
N PHE A 92 -22.83 3.51 -10.76
CA PHE A 92 -23.74 2.47 -10.26
C PHE A 92 -23.63 2.35 -8.75
N VAL A 93 -24.54 1.58 -8.15
CA VAL A 93 -24.54 1.33 -6.71
C VAL A 93 -24.26 -0.15 -6.45
N VAL A 94 -23.35 -0.41 -5.52
CA VAL A 94 -23.00 -1.76 -5.06
C VAL A 94 -23.52 -1.97 -3.65
N THR A 95 -24.08 -3.15 -3.37
CA THR A 95 -24.62 -3.54 -2.07
C THR A 95 -24.10 -4.89 -1.63
N ASP A 96 -23.90 -5.08 -0.33
CA ASP A 96 -23.68 -6.40 0.29
C ASP A 96 -24.98 -6.98 0.90
N GLY A 97 -26.10 -6.28 0.76
CA GLY A 97 -27.38 -6.62 1.38
C GLY A 97 -27.67 -5.86 2.68
N HIS A 98 -26.66 -5.21 3.28
CA HIS A 98 -26.82 -4.39 4.49
C HIS A 98 -26.65 -2.90 4.18
N ARG A 99 -25.59 -2.55 3.45
CA ARG A 99 -25.30 -1.16 3.03
C ARG A 99 -25.08 -1.10 1.53
N SER A 100 -25.23 0.11 1.02
CA SER A 100 -25.03 0.42 -0.39
C SER A 100 -23.99 1.53 -0.54
N MET A 101 -23.12 1.38 -1.53
CA MET A 101 -22.04 2.32 -1.84
C MET A 101 -22.18 2.81 -3.29
N PRO A 102 -22.25 4.13 -3.52
CA PRO A 102 -22.15 4.68 -4.87
C PRO A 102 -20.73 4.51 -5.42
N VAL A 103 -20.65 4.04 -6.67
CA VAL A 103 -19.42 3.77 -7.39
C VAL A 103 -19.39 4.59 -8.67
N VAL A 104 -18.24 5.18 -8.96
CA VAL A 104 -17.90 5.77 -10.26
C VAL A 104 -16.75 4.97 -10.84
N SER A 105 -16.98 4.33 -11.97
CA SER A 105 -15.95 3.58 -12.69
C SER A 105 -15.54 4.33 -13.95
N THR A 106 -14.24 4.43 -14.17
CA THR A 106 -13.64 5.13 -15.33
C THR A 106 -12.81 4.21 -16.22
N GLY A 107 -12.65 2.93 -15.83
CA GLY A 107 -11.91 1.94 -16.59
C GLY A 107 -12.71 1.25 -17.68
N ASP A 108 -12.09 0.26 -18.31
CA ASP A 108 -12.71 -0.57 -19.34
C ASP A 108 -13.84 -1.42 -18.75
N VAL A 109 -15.06 -0.90 -18.80
CA VAL A 109 -16.25 -1.63 -18.40
C VAL A 109 -16.65 -2.59 -19.53
N PRO A 110 -16.71 -3.91 -19.28
CA PRO A 110 -17.22 -4.85 -20.27
C PRO A 110 -18.66 -4.51 -20.69
N GLU A 111 -18.98 -4.59 -21.98
CA GLU A 111 -20.34 -4.36 -22.50
C GLU A 111 -21.41 -5.26 -21.83
N LEU A 112 -20.97 -6.40 -21.28
CA LEU A 112 -21.79 -7.39 -20.60
C LEU A 112 -22.12 -7.07 -19.13
N PHE A 113 -21.70 -5.91 -18.60
CA PHE A 113 -22.06 -5.50 -17.25
C PHE A 113 -23.57 -5.35 -17.07
N ARG A 114 -24.17 -6.13 -16.17
CA ARG A 114 -25.60 -6.12 -15.86
C ARG A 114 -25.87 -6.02 -14.36
N ALA A 115 -27.05 -5.54 -14.01
CA ALA A 115 -27.55 -5.57 -12.64
C ALA A 115 -27.63 -7.00 -12.08
N ARG A 116 -27.63 -7.13 -10.74
CA ARG A 116 -27.69 -8.42 -10.00
C ARG A 116 -26.49 -9.35 -10.18
N GLN A 117 -25.42 -8.90 -10.81
CA GLN A 117 -24.17 -9.64 -10.87
C GLN A 117 -23.28 -9.27 -9.67
N GLY A 118 -22.55 -10.27 -9.19
CA GLY A 118 -21.46 -10.07 -8.23
C GLY A 118 -20.26 -9.47 -8.93
N VAL A 119 -19.74 -8.38 -8.37
CA VAL A 119 -18.63 -7.62 -8.93
C VAL A 119 -17.58 -7.36 -7.86
N VAL A 120 -16.33 -7.31 -8.31
CA VAL A 120 -15.19 -6.87 -7.52
C VAL A 120 -14.60 -5.68 -8.23
N LEU A 121 -14.47 -4.57 -7.50
CA LEU A 121 -13.99 -3.31 -8.00
C LEU A 121 -12.65 -3.01 -7.34
N GLU A 122 -11.65 -2.61 -8.12
CA GLU A 122 -10.39 -2.08 -7.57
C GLU A 122 -10.40 -0.56 -7.75
N GLY A 123 -10.03 0.15 -6.69
CA GLY A 123 -10.19 1.60 -6.64
C GLY A 123 -9.83 2.20 -5.29
N ALA A 124 -10.27 3.42 -5.08
CA ALA A 124 -10.09 4.14 -3.82
C ALA A 124 -11.36 4.91 -3.43
N LEU A 125 -11.54 5.14 -2.13
CA LEU A 125 -12.59 6.01 -1.63
C LEU A 125 -12.21 7.47 -1.90
N GLY A 126 -13.10 8.20 -2.59
CA GLY A 126 -12.95 9.63 -2.86
C GLY A 126 -13.42 10.49 -1.70
N THR A 127 -13.05 11.78 -1.72
CA THR A 127 -13.53 12.78 -0.77
C THR A 127 -15.03 13.08 -0.90
N ASP A 128 -15.64 12.63 -2.00
CA ASP A 128 -17.07 12.75 -2.30
C ASP A 128 -17.91 11.60 -1.71
N HIS A 129 -17.30 10.75 -0.87
CA HIS A 129 -17.91 9.53 -0.32
C HIS A 129 -18.39 8.55 -1.40
N ARG A 130 -17.77 8.61 -2.60
CA ARG A 130 -17.98 7.63 -3.66
C ARG A 130 -16.72 6.81 -3.85
N PHE A 131 -16.93 5.57 -4.25
CA PHE A 131 -15.83 4.69 -4.60
C PHE A 131 -15.45 4.93 -6.07
N HIS A 132 -14.22 5.39 -6.30
CA HIS A 132 -13.69 5.58 -7.65
C HIS A 132 -12.94 4.33 -8.07
N ALA A 133 -13.52 3.58 -9.00
CA ALA A 133 -13.01 2.29 -9.47
C ALA A 133 -12.32 2.44 -10.84
N ASP A 134 -11.02 2.12 -10.88
CA ASP A 134 -10.24 2.05 -12.11
C ASP A 134 -10.33 0.67 -12.78
N THR A 135 -10.58 -0.39 -12.00
CA THR A 135 -10.73 -1.75 -12.54
C THR A 135 -12.05 -2.37 -12.07
N LEU A 136 -12.77 -3.01 -13.00
CA LEU A 136 -14.03 -3.68 -12.73
C LEU A 136 -13.94 -5.16 -13.16
N LEU A 137 -13.92 -6.06 -12.19
CA LEU A 137 -13.91 -7.50 -12.41
C LEU A 137 -15.32 -8.05 -12.19
N VAL A 138 -15.94 -8.51 -13.27
CA VAL A 138 -17.20 -9.24 -13.20
C VAL A 138 -16.90 -10.73 -13.24
N LYS A 139 -17.57 -11.51 -12.39
CA LYS A 139 -17.54 -12.97 -12.49
C LYS A 139 -18.28 -13.36 -13.78
N HIS A 140 -17.53 -13.55 -14.86
CA HIS A 140 -18.07 -14.10 -16.10
C HIS A 140 -18.18 -15.62 -15.97
N ASP A 141 -19.40 -16.13 -16.15
CA ASP A 141 -19.73 -17.51 -16.45
C ASP A 141 -19.31 -17.83 -17.90
N GLY A 142 -18.00 -17.84 -18.15
CA GLY A 142 -17.42 -18.31 -19.40
C GLY A 142 -17.51 -19.83 -19.50
N SER A 143 -18.67 -20.34 -19.94
CA SER A 143 -18.75 -21.72 -20.43
C SER A 143 -17.93 -21.83 -21.72
N TYR A 144 -16.64 -22.18 -21.58
CA TYR A 144 -15.81 -22.56 -22.71
C TYR A 144 -16.31 -23.89 -23.26
N ARG A 145 -16.95 -23.85 -24.44
CA ARG A 145 -17.14 -25.04 -25.27
C ARG A 145 -15.95 -25.13 -26.22
N ALA A 146 -15.20 -26.21 -26.13
CA ALA A 146 -14.16 -26.50 -27.11
C ALA A 146 -14.85 -26.70 -28.48
N PRO A 147 -14.32 -26.13 -29.57
CA PRO A 147 -14.82 -26.43 -30.90
C PRO A 147 -14.56 -27.91 -31.20
N ASP A 148 -15.63 -28.63 -31.59
CA ASP A 148 -15.51 -30.02 -32.03
C ASP A 148 -14.63 -30.07 -33.28
N LEU A 149 -13.53 -30.79 -33.18
CA LEU A 149 -12.66 -31.09 -34.31
C LEU A 149 -13.27 -32.28 -35.05
N ASP A 150 -14.18 -31.98 -35.97
CA ASP A 150 -14.68 -32.96 -36.93
C ASP A 150 -13.49 -33.52 -37.72
N ARG A 151 -13.21 -34.82 -37.54
CA ARG A 151 -12.26 -35.62 -38.34
C ARG A 151 -13.03 -36.55 -39.25
#